data_AF-A0A7S1PNZ3-F1
#
_entry.id   AF-A0A7S1PNZ3-F1
#
_cell.length_a   1.000
_cell.length_b   1.000
_cell.length_c   1.000
_cell.angle_alpha   90.00
_cell.angle_beta   90.00
_cell.angle_gamma   90.00
#
_symmetry.space_group_name_H-M   'P 1'
#
loop_
_entity.id
_entity.type
_entity.pdbx_description
1 polymer ?
#
loop_
_entity_poly.entity_id
_entity_poly.type
_entity_poly.pdbx_seq_one_letter_code
_entity_poly.pdbx_strand_id
1 'polypeptide(L)'
;MGSGRSRSAGAAAPAAAPHDPAESQRLLTAARRCDAGWLLKALRAGGDPDVRSKHSGRTALSFAAQCGDGAEAVRQLLSARADVHLTSHDGRTALHTAVAWERGAAVSLLCEHGASRNAADSHGLTPLSLAERRNNVSF
;
A
#
# COMPACT_ATOMS: atom_id res chain seq x y z
N MET A 1 -19.39 -17.84 -24.33
CA MET A 1 -19.64 -16.48 -23.80
C MET A 1 -20.37 -16.64 -22.47
N GLY A 2 -19.78 -16.22 -21.36
CA GLY A 2 -20.44 -16.32 -20.05
C GLY A 2 -19.47 -16.43 -18.87
N SER A 3 -18.46 -15.57 -18.77
CA SER A 3 -17.61 -15.48 -17.58
C SER A 3 -18.37 -14.73 -16.48
N GLY A 4 -19.16 -15.47 -15.72
CA GLY A 4 -19.96 -14.99 -14.60
C GLY A 4 -19.10 -14.63 -13.40
N ARG A 5 -18.94 -13.31 -13.19
CA ARG A 5 -19.04 -12.61 -11.89
C ARG A 5 -18.41 -13.32 -10.68
N SER A 6 -17.15 -13.03 -10.41
CA SER A 6 -16.62 -13.09 -9.04
C SER A 6 -17.02 -11.81 -8.29
N ARG A 7 -18.26 -11.78 -7.80
CA ARG A 7 -18.63 -10.90 -6.67
C ARG A 7 -18.06 -11.53 -5.41
N SER A 8 -16.89 -11.12 -4.95
CA SER A 8 -16.57 -11.24 -3.53
C SER A 8 -17.26 -10.09 -2.82
N ALA A 9 -18.40 -10.44 -2.23
CA ALA A 9 -19.14 -9.62 -1.28
C ALA A 9 -18.27 -9.31 -0.05
N GLY A 10 -18.61 -8.21 0.62
CA GLY A 10 -17.79 -7.58 1.63
C GLY A 10 -17.46 -8.47 2.81
N ALA A 11 -16.20 -8.37 3.24
CA ALA A 11 -15.91 -8.34 4.65
C ALA A 11 -16.07 -6.88 5.07
N ALA A 12 -17.13 -6.58 5.83
CA ALA A 12 -17.18 -5.36 6.60
C ALA A 12 -15.95 -5.38 7.53
N ALA A 13 -14.96 -4.54 7.23
CA ALA A 13 -13.85 -4.32 8.13
C ALA A 13 -14.41 -3.91 9.50
N PRO A 14 -13.86 -4.43 10.60
CA PRO A 14 -14.33 -4.10 11.94
C PRO A 14 -14.29 -2.59 12.10
N ALA A 15 -15.29 -2.04 12.79
CA ALA A 15 -15.38 -0.61 13.11
C ALA A 15 -14.06 -0.14 13.73
N ALA A 16 -13.22 0.47 12.89
CA ALA A 16 -11.94 1.02 13.28
C ALA A 16 -12.19 2.09 14.34
N ALA A 17 -11.34 2.14 15.35
CA ALA A 17 -11.35 3.16 16.39
C ALA A 17 -11.52 4.57 15.77
N PRO A 18 -12.02 5.57 16.50
CA PRO A 18 -12.16 6.93 15.96
C PRO A 18 -10.77 7.50 15.67
N HIS A 19 -10.28 7.24 14.45
CA HIS A 19 -9.03 7.77 13.95
C HIS A 19 -9.23 9.24 13.63
N ASP A 20 -8.34 10.08 14.14
CA ASP A 20 -8.46 11.53 13.94
C ASP A 20 -8.16 11.87 12.47
N PRO A 21 -9.10 12.50 11.74
CA PRO A 21 -8.91 12.83 10.33
C PRO A 21 -7.71 13.75 10.09
N ALA A 22 -7.33 14.57 11.07
CA ALA A 22 -6.14 15.41 10.98
C ALA A 22 -4.85 14.58 11.01
N GLU A 23 -4.77 13.56 11.87
CA GLU A 23 -3.62 12.66 11.97
C GLU A 23 -3.52 11.74 10.77
N SER A 24 -4.65 11.24 10.27
CA SER A 24 -4.71 10.46 9.03
C SER A 24 -4.16 11.28 7.83
N GLN A 25 -4.47 12.57 7.75
CA GLN A 25 -3.92 13.46 6.72
C GLN A 25 -2.41 13.73 6.91
N ARG A 26 -1.95 13.87 8.16
CA ARG A 26 -0.52 14.00 8.49
C ARG A 26 0.23 12.73 8.10
N LEU A 27 -0.34 11.57 8.38
CA LEU A 27 0.21 10.27 8.05
C LEU A 27 0.38 10.10 6.54
N LEU A 28 -0.63 10.44 5.73
CA LEU A 28 -0.50 10.47 4.26
C LEU A 28 0.61 11.41 3.79
N THR A 29 0.71 12.58 4.42
CA THR A 29 1.73 13.58 4.06
C THR A 29 3.14 13.08 4.40
N ALA A 30 3.31 12.46 5.57
CA ALA A 30 4.57 11.87 6.00
C ALA A 30 4.98 10.69 5.10
N ALA A 31 4.04 9.80 4.77
CA ALA A 31 4.27 8.67 3.87
C ALA A 31 4.71 9.14 2.47
N ARG A 32 4.06 10.19 1.93
CA ARG A 32 4.43 10.79 0.64
C ARG A 32 5.81 11.45 0.65
N ARG A 33 6.24 11.96 1.80
CA ARG A 33 7.56 12.59 1.99
C ARG A 33 8.65 11.61 2.41
N CYS A 34 8.31 10.33 2.59
CA CYS A 34 9.22 9.31 3.11
C CYS A 34 9.79 9.65 4.50
N ASP A 35 9.03 10.40 5.30
CA ASP A 35 9.46 10.85 6.62
C ASP A 35 8.99 9.87 7.69
N ALA A 36 9.84 8.88 7.98
CA ALA A 36 9.56 7.85 8.99
C ALA A 36 9.36 8.44 10.40
N GLY A 37 10.01 9.56 10.73
CA GLY A 37 9.86 10.19 12.04
C GLY A 37 8.47 10.80 12.22
N TRP A 38 7.99 11.52 11.20
CA TRP A 38 6.64 12.07 11.20
C TRP A 38 5.57 10.99 11.03
N LEU A 39 5.85 9.94 10.27
CA LEU A 39 4.93 8.82 10.08
C LEU A 39 4.69 8.08 11.40
N LEU A 40 5.75 7.77 12.15
CA LEU A 40 5.64 7.17 13.48
C LEU A 40 4.87 8.05 14.46
N LYS A 41 5.09 9.38 14.43
CA LYS A 41 4.35 10.33 15.27
C LYS A 41 2.86 10.31 14.96
N ALA A 42 2.49 10.37 13.68
CA ALA A 42 1.10 10.35 13.26
C ALA A 42 0.40 9.03 13.63
N LEU A 43 1.07 7.88 13.45
CA LEU A 43 0.57 6.58 13.92
C LEU A 43 0.33 6.56 15.42
N ARG A 44 1.28 7.06 16.22
CA ARG A 44 1.15 7.14 17.68
C ARG A 44 0.06 8.11 18.14
N ALA A 45 -0.23 9.14 17.34
CA ALA A 45 -1.29 10.11 17.59
C ALA A 45 -2.69 9.59 17.20
N GLY A 46 -2.79 8.34 16.71
CA GLY A 46 -4.07 7.73 16.34
C GLY A 46 -4.43 7.88 14.86
N GLY A 47 -3.47 8.26 14.00
CA GLY A 47 -3.63 8.24 12.56
C GLY A 47 -3.95 6.83 12.06
N ASP A 48 -4.91 6.74 11.16
CA ASP A 48 -5.31 5.48 10.53
C ASP A 48 -4.18 4.97 9.60
N PRO A 49 -3.58 3.78 9.85
CA PRO A 49 -2.57 3.20 8.96
C PRO A 49 -3.11 2.88 7.56
N ASP A 50 -4.43 2.65 7.45
CA ASP A 50 -5.14 2.31 6.21
C ASP A 50 -5.75 3.53 5.52
N VAL A 51 -5.43 4.74 6.00
CA VAL A 51 -5.89 6.00 5.42
C VAL A 51 -5.64 6.05 3.91
N ARG A 52 -6.65 6.53 3.18
CA ARG A 52 -6.63 6.67 1.72
C ARG A 52 -6.67 8.13 1.30
N SER A 53 -5.84 8.49 0.34
CA SER A 53 -5.88 9.82 -0.27
C SER A 53 -7.19 10.03 -1.04
N LYS A 54 -7.86 11.16 -0.80
CA LYS A 54 -9.13 11.51 -1.46
C LYS A 54 -9.03 11.63 -2.98
N HIS A 55 -7.86 11.94 -3.52
CA HIS A 55 -7.69 12.22 -4.97
C HIS A 55 -7.30 10.98 -5.79
N SER A 56 -6.58 10.04 -5.20
CA SER A 56 -6.01 8.89 -5.92
C SER A 56 -6.38 7.54 -5.30
N GLY A 57 -7.02 7.55 -4.12
CA GLY A 57 -7.33 6.34 -3.37
C GLY A 57 -6.11 5.63 -2.82
N ARG A 58 -4.91 6.18 -3.02
CA ARG A 58 -3.66 5.59 -2.57
C ARG A 58 -3.58 5.60 -1.05
N THR A 59 -3.15 4.47 -0.49
CA THR A 59 -2.92 4.33 0.94
C THR A 59 -1.60 4.93 1.36
N ALA A 60 -1.43 5.17 2.66
CA ALA A 60 -0.14 5.51 3.24
C ALA A 60 0.95 4.49 2.86
N LEU A 61 0.61 3.19 2.90
CA LEU A 61 1.52 2.11 2.51
C LEU A 61 1.91 2.19 1.03
N SER A 62 0.97 2.56 0.15
CA SER A 62 1.27 2.79 -1.27
C SER A 62 2.19 3.99 -1.50
N PHE A 63 2.13 5.03 -0.66
CA PHE A 63 3.08 6.15 -0.75
C PHE A 63 4.46 5.75 -0.23
N ALA A 64 4.52 5.10 0.93
CA ALA A 64 5.75 4.60 1.53
C ALA A 64 6.47 3.58 0.62
N ALA A 65 5.73 2.77 -0.13
CA ALA A 65 6.28 1.81 -1.10
C ALA A 65 7.03 2.47 -2.28
N GLN A 66 6.87 3.78 -2.52
CA GLN A 66 7.68 4.52 -3.51
C GLN A 66 9.02 4.97 -2.95
N CYS A 67 9.14 5.03 -1.63
CA CYS A 67 10.31 5.57 -0.96
C CYS A 67 11.54 4.69 -1.17
N GLY A 68 12.66 5.33 -1.48
CA GLY A 68 13.98 4.68 -1.60
C GLY A 68 14.60 4.33 -0.23
N ASP A 69 15.85 3.87 -0.28
CA ASP A 69 16.49 2.94 0.65
C ASP A 69 16.24 3.16 2.14
N GLY A 70 15.70 2.11 2.75
CA GLY A 70 15.44 1.96 4.19
C GLY A 70 14.12 1.22 4.46
N ALA A 71 13.12 1.40 3.60
CA ALA A 71 11.77 0.87 3.75
C ALA A 71 11.17 1.05 5.17
N GLU A 72 11.71 1.98 5.96
CA GLU A 72 11.38 2.16 7.36
C GLU A 72 9.93 2.62 7.52
N ALA A 73 9.48 3.52 6.64
CA ALA A 73 8.08 3.90 6.54
C ALA A 73 7.17 2.69 6.23
N VAL A 74 7.62 1.76 5.39
CA VAL A 74 6.89 0.51 5.10
C VAL A 74 6.85 -0.38 6.34
N ARG A 75 7.99 -0.60 7.01
CA ARG A 75 8.07 -1.37 8.27
C ARG A 75 7.17 -0.81 9.36
N GLN A 76 7.13 0.51 9.53
CA GLN A 76 6.29 1.16 10.54
C GLN A 76 4.81 0.99 10.26
N LEU A 77 4.38 1.14 9.00
CA LEU A 77 2.99 0.91 8.61
C LEU A 77 2.60 -0.56 8.76
N LEU A 78 3.46 -1.49 8.36
CA LEU A 78 3.22 -2.93 8.53
C LEU A 78 3.19 -3.33 10.02
N SER A 79 4.05 -2.73 10.84
CA SER A 79 4.03 -2.91 12.32
C SER A 79 2.75 -2.36 12.94
N ALA A 80 2.19 -1.29 12.37
CA ALA A 80 0.88 -0.75 12.72
C ALA A 80 -0.30 -1.54 12.11
N ARG A 81 -0.05 -2.71 11.52
CA ARG A 81 -1.05 -3.59 10.89
C ARG A 81 -1.78 -2.96 9.70
N ALA A 82 -1.11 -2.10 8.93
CA ALA A 82 -1.64 -1.62 7.66
C ALA A 82 -1.94 -2.79 6.72
N ASP A 83 -3.10 -2.76 6.06
CA ASP A 83 -3.53 -3.76 5.10
C ASP A 83 -2.77 -3.62 3.77
N VAL A 84 -2.03 -4.66 3.42
CA VAL A 84 -1.20 -4.77 2.21
C VAL A 84 -2.02 -4.96 0.93
N HIS A 85 -3.29 -5.35 1.04
CA HIS A 85 -4.17 -5.66 -0.07
C HIS A 85 -5.01 -4.48 -0.52
N LEU A 86 -4.98 -3.36 0.21
CA LEU A 86 -5.70 -2.16 -0.18
C LEU A 86 -5.20 -1.65 -1.54
N THR A 87 -6.17 -1.44 -2.43
CA THR A 87 -5.95 -0.95 -3.79
C THR A 87 -6.21 0.55 -3.86
N SER A 88 -5.61 1.26 -4.80
CA SER A 88 -5.93 2.66 -5.13
C SER A 88 -7.11 2.74 -6.11
N HIS A 89 -7.51 3.94 -6.56
CA HIS A 89 -8.61 4.08 -7.53
C HIS A 89 -8.33 3.34 -8.85
N ASP A 90 -7.06 3.22 -9.24
CA ASP A 90 -6.62 2.48 -10.42
C ASP A 90 -6.42 0.97 -10.13
N GLY A 91 -6.90 0.46 -8.99
CA GLY A 91 -6.72 -0.94 -8.60
C GLY A 91 -5.31 -1.32 -8.13
N ARG A 92 -4.36 -0.37 -8.08
CA ARG A 92 -2.97 -0.66 -7.72
C ARG A 92 -2.77 -0.82 -6.22
N THR A 93 -2.07 -1.88 -5.82
CA THR A 93 -1.63 -2.13 -4.44
C THR A 93 -0.28 -1.47 -4.12
N ALA A 94 0.13 -1.50 -2.85
CA ALA A 94 1.48 -1.11 -2.46
C ALA A 94 2.57 -1.91 -3.20
N LEU A 95 2.34 -3.19 -3.49
CA LEU A 95 3.29 -4.04 -4.22
C LEU A 95 3.46 -3.61 -5.69
N HIS A 96 2.38 -3.24 -6.38
CA HIS A 96 2.48 -2.65 -7.73
C HIS A 96 3.40 -1.43 -7.72
N THR A 97 3.25 -0.61 -6.68
CA THR A 97 4.02 0.61 -6.52
C THR A 97 5.50 0.31 -6.23
N ALA A 98 5.79 -0.59 -5.28
CA ALA A 98 7.16 -0.98 -4.96
C ALA A 98 7.91 -1.52 -6.19
N VAL A 99 7.24 -2.36 -7.00
CA VAL A 99 7.82 -2.89 -8.25
C VAL A 99 8.00 -1.79 -9.29
N ALA A 100 7.00 -0.93 -9.50
CA ALA A 100 7.08 0.14 -10.50
C ALA A 100 8.22 1.14 -10.22
N TRP A 101 8.60 1.30 -8.95
CA TRP A 101 9.68 2.17 -8.48
C TRP A 101 10.97 1.40 -8.12
N GLU A 102 11.02 0.10 -8.40
CA GLU A 102 12.22 -0.73 -8.24
C GLU A 102 12.74 -0.76 -6.80
N ARG A 103 11.82 -0.75 -5.84
CA ARG A 103 12.11 -0.72 -4.40
C ARG A 103 12.22 -2.13 -3.84
N GLY A 104 13.34 -2.80 -4.10
CA GLY A 104 13.58 -4.20 -3.69
C GLY A 104 13.27 -4.47 -2.22
N ALA A 105 13.76 -3.63 -1.30
CA ALA A 105 13.49 -3.79 0.14
C ALA A 105 11.99 -3.68 0.48
N ALA A 106 11.24 -2.79 -0.19
CA ALA A 106 9.79 -2.69 0.00
C ALA A 106 9.06 -3.88 -0.62
N VAL A 107 9.51 -4.39 -1.76
CA VAL A 107 8.96 -5.61 -2.38
C VAL A 107 9.11 -6.80 -1.43
N SER A 108 10.31 -7.04 -0.88
CA SER A 108 10.55 -8.12 0.06
C SER A 108 9.66 -8.01 1.30
N LEU A 109 9.59 -6.84 1.94
CA LEU A 109 8.75 -6.64 3.13
C LEU A 109 7.26 -6.83 2.84
N LEU A 110 6.76 -6.32 1.71
CA LEU A 110 5.36 -6.51 1.34
C LEU A 110 5.05 -7.99 1.08
N CYS A 111 5.95 -8.72 0.41
CA CYS A 111 5.81 -10.16 0.18
C CYS A 111 5.86 -10.97 1.48
N GLU A 112 6.78 -10.64 2.40
CA GLU A 112 6.87 -11.26 3.74
C GLU A 112 5.58 -11.07 4.54
N HIS A 113 4.91 -9.94 4.37
CA HIS A 113 3.61 -9.63 4.98
C HIS A 113 2.40 -10.11 4.16
N GLY A 114 2.61 -10.97 3.14
CA GLY A 114 1.54 -11.66 2.42
C GLY A 114 0.93 -10.89 1.25
N ALA A 115 1.56 -9.82 0.76
CA ALA A 115 1.05 -9.08 -0.39
C ALA A 115 0.88 -9.99 -1.63
N SER A 116 -0.28 -9.88 -2.30
CA SER A 116 -0.58 -10.69 -3.47
C SER A 116 0.23 -10.25 -4.69
N ARG A 117 1.13 -11.14 -5.15
CA ARG A 117 1.92 -11.00 -6.39
C ARG A 117 1.07 -11.07 -7.67
N ASN A 118 -0.17 -11.56 -7.54
CA ASN A 118 -1.11 -11.77 -8.65
C ASN A 118 -2.28 -10.78 -8.63
N ALA A 119 -2.29 -9.79 -7.72
CA ALA A 119 -3.30 -8.75 -7.74
C ALA A 119 -3.21 -8.01 -9.08
N ALA A 120 -4.32 -7.90 -9.81
CA ALA A 120 -4.36 -7.15 -11.06
C ALA A 120 -4.90 -5.74 -10.82
N ASP A 121 -4.24 -4.73 -11.38
CA ASP A 121 -4.76 -3.37 -11.41
C ASP A 121 -5.91 -3.21 -12.43
N SER A 122 -6.46 -2.00 -12.57
CA SER A 122 -7.59 -1.74 -13.49
C SER A 122 -7.24 -1.98 -14.96
N HIS A 123 -5.96 -2.09 -15.31
CA HIS A 123 -5.49 -2.41 -16.65
C HIS A 123 -5.15 -3.90 -16.82
N GLY A 124 -5.40 -4.72 -15.80
CA GLY A 124 -5.05 -6.13 -15.80
C GLY A 124 -3.56 -6.39 -15.57
N LEU A 125 -2.78 -5.36 -15.19
CA LEU A 125 -1.36 -5.53 -14.91
C LEU A 125 -1.18 -6.03 -13.49
N THR A 126 -0.42 -7.10 -13.31
CA THR A 126 0.02 -7.61 -12.01
C THR A 126 1.37 -7.02 -11.63
N PRO A 127 1.74 -7.00 -10.33
CA PRO A 127 3.09 -6.62 -9.92
C PRO A 127 4.17 -7.45 -10.65
N LEU A 128 3.93 -8.74 -10.85
CA LEU A 128 4.83 -9.60 -11.62
C LEU A 128 4.98 -9.13 -13.07
N SER A 129 3.87 -8.85 -13.76
CA SER A 129 3.92 -8.37 -15.15
C SER A 129 4.61 -7.00 -15.28
N LEU A 130 4.53 -6.16 -14.25
CA LEU A 130 5.24 -4.87 -14.22
C LEU A 130 6.75 -5.06 -14.10
N ALA A 131 7.20 -6.02 -13.28
CA ALA A 131 8.62 -6.34 -13.13
C ALA A 131 9.23 -6.91 -14.42
N GLU A 132 8.51 -7.84 -15.08
CA GLU A 132 8.92 -8.41 -16.37
C GLU A 132 9.11 -7.33 -17.43
N ARG A 133 8.15 -6.40 -17.55
CA ARG A 133 8.24 -5.27 -18.50
C ARG A 133 9.40 -4.33 -18.23
N ARG A 134 9.89 -4.27 -16.99
CA ARG A 134 11.00 -3.41 -16.59
C ARG A 134 12.36 -4.12 -16.63
N ASN A 135 12.39 -5.40 -17.02
CA ASN A 135 13.59 -6.24 -17.02
C ASN A 135 14.32 -6.25 -15.65
N ASN A 136 13.54 -6.08 -14.57
CA ASN A 136 14.04 -6.02 -13.21
C ASN A 136 13.43 -7.19 -12.45
N VAL A 137 14.18 -8.28 -12.29
CA VAL A 137 13.69 -9.46 -11.56
C VAL A 137 14.69 -9.98 -10.54
N SER A 138 14.33 -9.78 -9.27
CA SER A 138 14.34 -10.82 -8.25
C SER A 138 13.15 -10.54 -7.32
N PHE A 139 12.25 -11.52 -7.19
CA PHE A 139 11.17 -11.56 -6.21
C PHE A 139 11.46 -12.64 -5.17
#